data_AF-A0A7K0A713-F1
#
_entry.id   AF-A0A7K0A713-F1
#
_cell.length_a   1.000
_cell.length_b   1.000
_cell.length_c   1.000
_cell.angle_alpha   90.00
_cell.angle_beta   90.00
_cell.angle_gamma   90.00
#
_symmetry.space_group_name_H-M   'P 1'
#
loop_
_entity.id
_entity.type
_entity.pdbx_description
1 polymer ?
#
loop_
_entity_poly.entity_id
_entity_poly.type
_entity_poly.pdbx_seq_one_letter_code
_entity_poly.pdbx_strand_id
1 'polypeptide(L)'
;MLRAAKVCLAIWNASRRWSKRPPPSSLAASKPAADRVPGAPATETRPAELSILKAIQEALWLEMERDERVIVLGEDVGTLGGVFRVTRGLQQRFGPDRVFDTPLAEASIVGASLGLALGGMVPVAEIQFLGFTHQAFHQLGPQLG
;
A
#
# COMPACT_ATOMS: atom_id res chain seq x y z
N MET A 1 13.34 27.29 3.51
CA MET A 1 14.20 26.19 4.00
C MET A 1 13.62 25.49 5.24
N LEU A 2 13.30 26.19 6.34
CA LEU A 2 12.79 25.54 7.57
C LEU A 2 11.46 24.76 7.44
N ARG A 3 10.61 25.12 6.46
CA ARG A 3 9.31 24.43 6.22
C ARG A 3 9.47 23.12 5.45
N ALA A 4 10.41 23.05 4.49
CA ALA A 4 10.70 21.83 3.73
C ALA A 4 11.32 20.73 4.62
N ALA A 5 12.24 21.11 5.51
CA ALA A 5 12.83 20.15 6.48
C ALA A 5 11.79 19.55 7.44
N LYS A 6 10.81 20.34 7.88
CA LYS A 6 9.69 19.86 8.72
C LYS A 6 8.79 18.87 7.97
N VAL A 7 8.57 19.12 6.69
CA VAL A 7 7.82 18.23 5.79
C VAL A 7 8.54 16.89 5.61
N CYS A 8 9.81 16.91 5.23
CA CYS A 8 10.59 15.67 5.07
C CYS A 8 10.66 14.87 6.37
N LEU A 9 10.82 15.56 7.52
CA LEU A 9 10.80 14.91 8.83
C LEU A 9 9.43 14.31 9.18
N ALA A 10 8.34 14.96 8.82
CA ALA A 10 6.98 14.45 9.03
C ALA A 10 6.71 13.19 8.19
N ILE A 11 7.07 13.21 6.91
CA ILE A 11 6.98 12.07 5.98
C ILE A 11 7.86 10.92 6.49
N TRP A 12 9.11 11.22 6.88
CA TRP A 12 10.04 10.25 7.44
C TRP A 12 9.52 9.60 8.73
N ASN A 13 8.98 10.40 9.64
CA ASN A 13 8.41 9.90 10.89
C ASN A 13 7.11 9.11 10.65
N ALA A 14 6.28 9.50 9.69
CA ALA A 14 5.10 8.74 9.28
C ALA A 14 5.48 7.38 8.69
N SER A 15 6.48 7.35 7.81
CA SER A 15 7.06 6.12 7.24
C SER A 15 7.64 5.21 8.32
N ARG A 16 8.42 5.74 9.28
CA ARG A 16 8.93 4.95 10.42
C ARG A 16 7.84 4.38 11.32
N ARG A 17 6.76 5.13 11.54
CA ARG A 17 5.59 4.63 12.28
C ARG A 17 4.90 3.51 11.53
N TRP A 18 4.74 3.64 10.22
CA TRP A 18 4.15 2.61 9.36
C TRP A 18 5.00 1.32 9.34
N SER A 19 6.31 1.44 9.16
CA SER A 19 7.24 0.29 9.17
C SER A 19 7.25 -0.50 10.49
N LYS A 20 6.89 0.11 11.61
CA LYS A 20 6.82 -0.55 12.93
C LYS A 20 5.45 -1.13 13.27
N ARG A 21 4.44 -1.02 12.38
CA ARG A 21 3.11 -1.57 12.63
C ARG A 21 3.14 -3.10 12.57
N PRO A 22 2.58 -3.82 13.56
CA PRO A 22 2.45 -5.26 13.47
C PRO A 22 1.53 -5.64 12.30
N PRO A 23 1.77 -6.78 11.63
CA PRO A 23 0.90 -7.27 10.57
C PRO A 23 -0.52 -7.52 11.11
N PRO A 24 -1.56 -7.33 10.28
CA PRO A 24 -2.93 -7.63 10.66
C PRO A 24 -3.05 -9.09 11.12
N SER A 25 -3.99 -9.39 12.02
CA SER A 25 -4.12 -10.69 12.68
C SER A 25 -4.36 -11.87 11.73
N SER A 26 -4.86 -11.60 10.52
CA SER A 26 -4.99 -12.58 9.43
C SER A 26 -3.64 -13.00 8.83
N LEU A 27 -2.63 -12.14 8.90
CA LEU A 27 -1.24 -12.38 8.45
C LEU A 27 -0.28 -12.70 9.61
N ALA A 28 -0.73 -12.52 10.86
CA ALA A 28 0.05 -12.88 12.02
C ALA A 28 0.15 -14.41 12.12
N ALA A 29 1.37 -14.95 11.98
CA ALA A 29 1.64 -16.35 12.24
C ALA A 29 1.05 -16.73 13.62
N SER A 30 0.18 -17.74 13.65
CA SER A 30 -0.48 -18.18 14.88
C SER A 30 0.58 -18.58 15.91
N LYS A 31 0.54 -17.92 17.08
CA LYS A 31 1.40 -18.26 18.23
C LYS A 31 1.22 -19.76 18.54
N PRO A 32 2.29 -20.56 18.69
CA PRO A 32 2.12 -21.97 19.02
C PRO A 32 1.45 -22.06 20.40
N ALA A 33 0.24 -22.63 20.43
CA ALA A 33 -0.50 -22.86 21.66
C ALA A 33 0.30 -23.81 22.58
N ALA A 34 0.52 -23.38 23.81
CA ALA A 34 1.34 -24.09 24.80
C ALA A 34 0.65 -25.29 25.45
N ASP A 35 -0.62 -25.57 25.11
CA ASP A 35 -1.35 -26.73 25.61
C ASP A 35 -1.63 -27.72 24.47
N ARG A 36 -0.72 -28.68 24.26
CA ARG A 36 -0.98 -29.84 23.40
C ARG A 36 -1.23 -31.08 24.25
N VAL A 37 -2.41 -31.67 24.07
CA VAL A 37 -2.70 -33.04 24.49
C VAL A 37 -1.85 -33.99 23.62
N PRO A 38 -1.06 -34.93 24.20
CA PRO A 38 -0.27 -35.87 23.40
C PRO A 38 -1.20 -36.83 22.65
N GLY A 39 -1.17 -36.81 21.30
CA GLY A 39 -1.82 -37.84 20.47
C GLY A 39 -2.79 -37.36 19.38
N ALA A 40 -3.12 -36.07 19.28
CA ALA A 40 -3.91 -35.57 18.16
C ALA A 40 -3.04 -35.46 16.88
N PRO A 41 -3.54 -35.85 15.69
CA PRO A 41 -2.80 -35.65 14.45
C PRO A 41 -2.56 -34.15 14.27
N ALA A 42 -1.28 -33.75 14.23
CA ALA A 42 -0.89 -32.37 14.03
C ALA A 42 -1.36 -31.94 12.62
N THR A 43 -2.49 -31.25 12.56
CA THR A 43 -2.80 -30.43 11.38
C THR A 43 -1.82 -29.27 11.41
N GLU A 44 -0.65 -29.45 10.81
CA GLU A 44 0.27 -28.35 10.52
C GLU A 44 -0.51 -27.28 9.75
N THR A 45 -0.82 -26.16 10.39
CA THR A 45 -1.28 -24.97 9.70
C THR A 45 -0.09 -24.44 8.91
N ARG A 46 0.13 -24.98 7.70
CA ARG A 46 1.04 -24.35 6.74
C ARG A 46 0.45 -22.98 6.42
N PRO A 47 1.25 -21.90 6.46
CA PRO A 47 0.78 -20.62 5.96
C PRO A 47 0.23 -20.86 4.54
N ALA A 48 -0.97 -20.37 4.27
CA ALA A 48 -1.59 -20.58 2.97
C ALA A 48 -0.60 -20.12 1.89
N GLU A 49 -0.31 -20.99 0.91
CA GLU A 49 0.51 -20.62 -0.23
C GLU A 49 -0.27 -19.60 -1.06
N LEU A 50 0.00 -18.31 -0.81
CA LEU A 50 -0.59 -17.20 -1.54
C LEU A 50 0.31 -16.85 -2.73
N SER A 51 -0.31 -16.62 -3.88
CA SER A 51 0.40 -15.94 -4.96
C SER A 51 0.75 -14.52 -4.52
N ILE A 52 1.85 -13.97 -5.03
CA ILE A 52 2.29 -12.60 -4.71
C ILE A 52 1.16 -11.59 -4.99
N LEU A 53 0.42 -11.78 -6.08
CA LEU A 53 -0.73 -10.94 -6.43
C LEU A 53 -1.80 -10.94 -5.32
N LYS A 54 -2.16 -12.13 -4.81
CA LYS A 54 -3.13 -12.25 -3.71
C LYS A 54 -2.60 -11.63 -2.42
N ALA A 55 -1.33 -11.84 -2.10
CA ALA A 55 -0.71 -11.26 -0.92
C ALA A 55 -0.71 -9.72 -0.96
N ILE A 56 -0.42 -9.10 -2.10
CA ILE A 56 -0.46 -7.64 -2.27
C ILE A 56 -1.92 -7.16 -2.18
N GLN A 57 -2.85 -7.83 -2.86
CA GLN A 57 -4.27 -7.47 -2.81
C GLN A 57 -4.83 -7.51 -1.38
N GLU A 58 -4.53 -8.57 -0.63
CA GLU A 58 -4.94 -8.71 0.79
C GLU A 58 -4.30 -7.62 1.66
N ALA A 59 -3.01 -7.32 1.46
CA ALA A 59 -2.33 -6.27 2.20
C ALA A 59 -2.97 -4.89 1.97
N LEU A 60 -3.28 -4.55 0.71
CA LEU A 60 -3.95 -3.30 0.35
C LEU A 60 -5.35 -3.23 0.97
N TRP A 61 -6.11 -4.31 0.87
CA TRP A 61 -7.46 -4.38 1.43
C TRP A 61 -7.45 -4.12 2.94
N LEU A 62 -6.59 -4.84 3.67
CA LEU A 62 -6.51 -4.75 5.13
C LEU A 62 -6.04 -3.37 5.59
N GLU A 63 -5.06 -2.77 4.92
CA GLU A 63 -4.58 -1.43 5.29
C GLU A 63 -5.60 -0.34 4.93
N MET A 64 -6.33 -0.47 3.83
CA MET A 64 -7.41 0.45 3.47
C MET A 64 -8.61 0.36 4.41
N GLU A 65 -8.93 -0.83 4.93
CA GLU A 65 -9.96 -1.03 5.94
C GLU A 65 -9.56 -0.48 7.31
N ARG A 66 -8.26 -0.55 7.64
CA ARG A 66 -7.71 -0.09 8.91
C ARG A 66 -7.54 1.42 9.00
N ASP A 67 -7.21 2.08 7.89
CA ASP A 67 -6.82 3.49 7.89
C ASP A 67 -7.49 4.22 6.72
N GLU A 68 -8.49 5.05 7.03
CA GLU A 68 -9.30 5.80 6.05
C GLU A 68 -8.47 6.78 5.20
N ARG A 69 -7.27 7.13 5.68
CA ARG A 69 -6.34 8.01 4.97
C ARG A 69 -5.63 7.31 3.82
N VAL A 70 -5.65 5.97 3.77
CA VAL A 70 -5.02 5.21 2.70
C VAL A 70 -5.84 5.37 1.42
N ILE A 71 -5.18 5.78 0.34
CA ILE A 71 -5.80 5.95 -0.97
C ILE A 71 -4.92 5.30 -2.02
N VAL A 72 -5.52 4.73 -3.06
CA VAL A 72 -4.83 4.08 -4.17
C VAL A 72 -5.08 4.89 -5.44
N LEU A 73 -4.00 5.24 -6.12
CA LEU A 73 -4.04 6.00 -7.37
C LEU A 73 -3.02 5.48 -8.35
N GLY A 74 -3.36 5.50 -9.63
CA GLY A 74 -2.50 4.99 -10.69
C GLY A 74 -3.27 4.81 -11.99
N GLU A 75 -2.62 4.20 -12.97
CA GLU A 75 -3.25 3.86 -14.24
C GLU A 75 -4.10 2.59 -14.10
N ASP A 76 -5.36 2.67 -14.54
CA ASP A 76 -6.33 1.57 -14.54
C ASP A 76 -6.62 0.90 -13.16
N VAL A 77 -6.24 1.51 -12.04
CA VAL A 77 -6.41 0.95 -10.68
C VAL A 77 -7.85 0.96 -10.17
N GLY A 78 -8.71 1.79 -10.77
CA GLY A 78 -10.09 2.01 -10.37
C GLY A 78 -11.00 0.84 -10.72
N THR A 79 -11.83 1.02 -11.75
CA THR A 79 -12.84 0.02 -12.13
C THR A 79 -12.20 -1.23 -12.74
N LEU A 80 -11.08 -1.09 -13.45
CA LEU A 80 -10.35 -2.20 -14.06
C LEU A 80 -9.56 -3.00 -12.99
N GLY A 81 -9.07 -2.36 -11.94
CA GLY A 81 -8.32 -3.02 -10.87
C GLY A 81 -6.88 -3.36 -11.25
N GLY A 82 -6.29 -2.60 -12.17
CA GLY A 82 -4.92 -2.70 -12.65
C GLY A 82 -4.72 -3.77 -13.72
N VAL A 83 -3.66 -3.62 -14.51
CA VAL A 83 -3.28 -4.57 -15.57
C VAL A 83 -3.08 -5.99 -15.01
N PHE A 84 -2.45 -6.08 -13.84
CA PHE A 84 -2.20 -7.35 -13.14
C PHE A 84 -3.34 -7.77 -12.18
N ARG A 85 -4.45 -7.02 -12.16
CA ARG A 85 -5.63 -7.27 -11.32
C ARG A 85 -5.37 -7.24 -9.81
N VAL A 86 -4.31 -6.56 -9.37
CA VAL A 86 -3.92 -6.44 -7.95
C VAL A 86 -4.92 -5.59 -7.16
N THR A 87 -5.48 -4.55 -7.76
CA THR A 87 -6.39 -3.59 -7.12
C THR A 87 -7.86 -3.91 -7.37
N ARG A 88 -8.15 -5.07 -7.96
CA ARG A 88 -9.52 -5.51 -8.28
C ARG A 88 -10.42 -5.53 -7.04
N GLY A 89 -11.56 -4.86 -7.15
CA GLY A 89 -12.59 -4.82 -6.12
C GLY A 89 -12.36 -3.77 -5.03
N LEU A 90 -11.18 -3.12 -4.98
CA LEU A 90 -10.91 -2.08 -3.98
C LEU A 90 -11.83 -0.86 -4.18
N GLN A 91 -12.02 -0.39 -5.41
CA GLN A 91 -12.91 0.75 -5.69
C GLN A 91 -14.38 0.43 -5.32
N GLN A 92 -14.82 -0.80 -5.55
CA GLN A 92 -16.18 -1.25 -5.19
C GLN A 92 -16.37 -1.27 -3.68
N ARG A 93 -15.33 -1.60 -2.91
CA ARG A 93 -15.37 -1.67 -1.44
C ARG A 93 -15.21 -0.32 -0.76
N PHE A 94 -14.26 0.51 -1.22
CA PHE A 94 -13.82 1.73 -0.54
C PHE A 94 -14.29 3.02 -1.23
N GLY A 95 -14.92 2.90 -2.40
CA GLY A 95 -15.46 4.02 -3.16
C GLY A 95 -14.46 4.69 -4.10
N PRO A 96 -14.96 5.49 -5.06
CA PRO A 96 -14.14 6.19 -6.05
C PRO A 96 -13.25 7.28 -5.44
N ASP A 97 -13.59 7.82 -4.27
CA ASP A 97 -12.78 8.86 -3.61
C ASP A 97 -11.46 8.31 -3.04
N ARG A 98 -11.37 6.99 -2.84
CA ARG A 98 -10.20 6.33 -2.26
C ARG A 98 -9.44 5.44 -3.22
N VAL A 99 -10.04 5.09 -4.36
CA VAL A 99 -9.41 4.30 -5.43
C VAL A 99 -9.82 4.90 -6.76
N PHE A 100 -8.90 5.55 -7.45
CA PHE A 100 -9.23 6.25 -8.70
C PHE A 100 -8.09 6.23 -9.71
N ASP A 101 -8.50 6.32 -10.97
CA ASP A 101 -7.60 6.35 -12.11
C ASP A 101 -6.99 7.74 -12.28
N THR A 102 -5.72 7.76 -12.66
CA THR A 102 -4.98 8.99 -13.01
C THR A 102 -4.64 9.00 -14.50
N PRO A 103 -4.46 10.18 -15.13
CA PRO A 103 -3.93 10.25 -16.49
C PRO A 103 -2.58 9.53 -16.62
N LEU A 104 -2.27 9.04 -17.82
CA LEU A 104 -0.98 8.42 -18.20
C LEU A 104 0.16 9.45 -18.12
N ALA A 105 0.66 9.67 -16.91
CA ALA A 105 1.78 10.54 -16.60
C ALA A 105 2.32 10.19 -15.21
N GLU A 106 3.40 9.39 -15.15
CA GLU A 106 4.00 8.89 -13.92
C GLU A 106 4.47 10.02 -13.01
N ALA A 107 4.95 11.11 -13.61
CA ALA A 107 5.27 12.34 -12.88
C ALA A 107 4.02 12.92 -12.19
N SER A 108 2.88 13.00 -12.87
CA SER A 108 1.64 13.49 -12.26
C SER A 108 1.15 12.59 -11.13
N ILE A 109 1.31 11.26 -11.24
CA ILE A 109 0.97 10.30 -10.19
C ILE A 109 1.80 10.55 -8.92
N VAL A 110 3.12 10.69 -9.07
CA VAL A 110 4.02 10.95 -7.94
C VAL A 110 3.75 12.32 -7.31
N GLY A 111 3.51 13.34 -8.13
CA GLY A 111 3.28 14.71 -7.65
C GLY A 111 1.95 14.85 -6.91
N ALA A 112 0.90 14.21 -7.42
CA ALA A 112 -0.38 14.12 -6.73
C ALA A 112 -0.22 13.36 -5.40
N SER A 113 0.51 12.25 -5.39
CA SER A 113 0.82 11.49 -4.18
C SER A 113 1.58 12.34 -3.15
N LEU A 114 2.55 13.15 -3.58
CA LEU A 114 3.24 14.07 -2.68
C LEU A 114 2.26 15.08 -2.08
N GLY A 115 1.42 15.73 -2.90
CA GLY A 115 0.41 16.67 -2.42
C GLY A 115 -0.56 16.04 -1.41
N LEU A 116 -1.03 14.83 -1.69
CA LEU A 116 -1.93 14.07 -0.82
C LEU A 116 -1.26 13.70 0.50
N ALA A 117 0.00 13.27 0.46
CA ALA A 117 0.79 12.98 1.66
C ALA A 117 1.02 14.23 2.52
N LEU A 118 1.26 15.39 1.90
CA LEU A 118 1.35 16.68 2.59
C LEU A 118 0.02 17.07 3.24
N GLY A 119 -1.10 16.72 2.61
CA GLY A 119 -2.45 16.88 3.14
C GLY A 119 -2.81 15.90 4.27
N GLY A 120 -1.91 14.97 4.64
CA GLY A 120 -2.11 14.00 5.71
C GLY A 120 -2.70 12.65 5.26
N MET A 121 -2.90 12.46 3.96
CA MET A 121 -3.30 11.18 3.38
C MET A 121 -2.11 10.20 3.31
N VAL A 122 -2.39 8.93 3.04
CA VAL A 122 -1.40 7.87 2.84
C VAL A 122 -1.57 7.30 1.42
N PRO A 123 -1.03 7.97 0.40
CA PRO A 123 -1.18 7.53 -0.98
C PRO A 123 -0.33 6.31 -1.30
N VAL A 124 -0.94 5.34 -1.97
CA VAL A 124 -0.32 4.17 -2.58
C VAL A 124 -0.39 4.37 -4.10
N ALA A 125 0.72 4.84 -4.67
CA ALA A 125 0.86 5.07 -6.10
C ALA A 125 1.21 3.77 -6.83
N GLU A 126 0.40 3.36 -7.79
CA GLU A 126 0.73 2.27 -8.72
C GLU A 126 1.38 2.85 -9.98
N ILE A 127 2.60 2.42 -10.28
CA ILE A 127 3.28 2.68 -11.55
C ILE A 127 3.26 1.39 -12.36
N GLN A 128 2.59 1.42 -13.52
CA GLN A 128 2.24 0.22 -14.28
C GLN A 128 3.45 -0.63 -14.71
N PHE A 129 4.55 0.03 -15.09
CA PHE A 129 5.81 -0.66 -15.39
C PHE A 129 7.01 0.10 -14.84
N LEU A 130 7.92 -0.63 -14.19
CA LEU A 130 9.15 -0.07 -13.62
C LEU A 130 9.99 0.68 -14.67
N GLY A 131 9.90 0.29 -15.95
CA GLY A 131 10.56 0.98 -17.06
C GLY A 131 10.17 2.45 -17.23
N PHE A 132 9.00 2.88 -16.73
CA PHE A 132 8.56 4.28 -16.81
C PHE A 132 8.92 5.13 -15.58
N THR A 133 9.52 4.52 -14.56
CA THR A 133 9.96 5.21 -13.33
C THR A 133 10.95 6.35 -13.60
N HIS A 134 11.72 6.30 -14.70
CA HIS A 134 12.63 7.37 -15.10
C HIS A 134 11.91 8.71 -15.40
N GLN A 135 10.65 8.67 -15.82
CA GLN A 135 9.79 9.87 -15.98
C GLN A 135 9.38 10.44 -14.61
N ALA A 136 9.29 9.59 -13.59
CA ALA A 136 8.97 9.97 -12.21
C ALA A 136 10.21 10.44 -11.41
N PHE A 137 11.43 10.11 -11.86
CA PHE A 137 12.67 10.44 -11.15
C PHE A 137 12.90 11.95 -10.97
N HIS A 138 12.47 12.78 -11.93
CA HIS A 138 12.53 14.24 -11.80
C HIS A 138 11.65 14.78 -10.65
N GLN A 139 10.68 14.00 -10.15
CA GLN A 139 9.91 14.35 -8.97
C GLN A 139 10.46 13.71 -7.69
N LEU A 140 11.06 12.53 -7.78
CA LEU A 140 11.66 11.86 -6.61
C LEU A 140 12.99 12.48 -6.15
N GLY A 141 13.80 13.04 -7.06
CA GLY A 141 15.11 13.60 -6.69
C GLY A 141 15.04 15.04 -6.14
N PRO A 142 14.68 16.04 -6.97
CA PRO A 142 14.71 17.46 -6.59
C PRO A 142 13.67 17.89 -5.55
N GLN A 143 12.57 17.15 -5.35
CA GLN A 143 11.49 17.57 -4.45
C GLN A 143 11.53 16.88 -3.07
N LEU A 144 12.28 15.77 -2.95
CA LEU A 144 12.53 15.07 -1.69
C LEU A 144 13.91 15.41 -1.08
N GLY A 145 14.75 16.19 -1.78
CA GLY A 145 16.04 16.71 -1.32
C GLY A 145 15.96 18.11 -0.71
#